data_AF-A0A849WQK0-F1
#
_entry.id   AF-A0A849WQK0-F1
#
_cell.length_a   1.000
_cell.length_b   1.000
_cell.length_c   1.000
_cell.angle_alpha   90.00
_cell.angle_beta   90.00
_cell.angle_gamma   90.00
#
_symmetry.space_group_name_H-M   'P 1'
#
loop_
_entity.id
_entity.type
_entity.pdbx_description
1 polymer ?
#
loop_
_entity_poly.entity_id
_entity_poly.type
_entity_poly.pdbx_seq_one_letter_code
_entity_poly.pdbx_strand_id
1 'polypeptide(L)'
;MISISVSFLGFLIIKFEFEEIFRDFGLSEDFFLKVIIVCAVLILFLLKSFFHQPFYNWISIVIIYFLVYFFPIFLKWKFEKEIKDEFIIFLDKVYLNLQSGMPLKASMAKASDEFNGWKKNQIKYIITSVFLGQENKQFQSKILQKFQKELSKIEKSKIKTLEQIKSLRECLKMEQNIRHRSRQVTMNLKIQSVVMTIMYFLIAIFISSQFEMKNSKLILFVSFLFFATGLVLTFLIGKGMKWKT
;
A
#
# COMPACT_ATOMS: atom_id res chain seq x y z
N MET A 1 -5.08 -35.02 11.62
CA MET A 1 -5.69 -34.93 10.28
C MET A 1 -6.35 -33.57 10.02
N ILE A 2 -7.25 -33.07 10.88
CA ILE A 2 -7.94 -31.77 10.69
C ILE A 2 -6.97 -30.59 10.50
N SER A 3 -5.89 -30.51 11.29
CA SER A 3 -4.86 -29.45 11.18
C SER A 3 -4.11 -29.46 9.83
N ILE A 4 -3.92 -30.64 9.23
CA ILE A 4 -3.26 -30.78 7.92
C ILE A 4 -4.20 -30.31 6.81
N SER A 5 -5.48 -30.70 6.87
CA SER A 5 -6.50 -30.27 5.90
C SER A 5 -6.72 -28.76 5.93
N VAL A 6 -6.75 -28.14 7.12
CA VAL A 6 -6.87 -26.67 7.27
C VAL A 6 -5.63 -25.96 6.72
N SER A 7 -4.43 -26.49 6.95
CA SER A 7 -3.18 -25.93 6.42
C SER A 7 -3.11 -26.04 4.89
N PHE A 8 -3.62 -27.13 4.31
CA PHE A 8 -3.67 -27.34 2.87
C PHE A 8 -4.69 -26.41 2.18
N LEU A 9 -5.88 -26.25 2.75
CA LEU A 9 -6.88 -25.29 2.27
C LEU A 9 -6.35 -23.85 2.33
N GLY A 10 -5.70 -23.47 3.44
CA GLY A 10 -5.03 -22.18 3.57
C GLY A 10 -3.97 -21.98 2.48
N PHE A 11 -3.14 -22.98 2.22
CA PHE A 11 -2.13 -22.93 1.17
C PHE A 11 -2.72 -22.80 -0.25
N LEU A 12 -3.84 -23.47 -0.55
CA LEU A 12 -4.52 -23.32 -1.84
C LEU A 12 -5.08 -21.90 -2.05
N ILE A 13 -5.67 -21.31 -1.00
CA ILE A 13 -6.16 -19.92 -1.05
C ILE A 13 -5.00 -18.94 -1.27
N ILE A 14 -3.89 -19.13 -0.56
CA ILE A 14 -2.65 -18.36 -0.78
C ILE A 14 -2.22 -18.47 -2.24
N LYS A 15 -2.11 -19.70 -2.76
CA LYS A 15 -1.66 -19.92 -4.13
C LYS A 15 -2.54 -19.15 -5.11
N PHE A 16 -3.85 -19.21 -4.96
CA PHE A 16 -4.79 -18.51 -5.83
C PHE A 16 -4.66 -16.98 -5.76
N GLU A 17 -4.63 -16.41 -4.55
CA GLU A 17 -4.45 -14.96 -4.35
C GLU A 17 -3.11 -14.45 -4.87
N PHE A 18 -2.04 -15.22 -4.66
CA PHE A 18 -0.73 -14.90 -5.22
C PHE A 18 -0.71 -15.03 -6.74
N GLU A 19 -1.33 -16.06 -7.30
CA GLU A 19 -1.39 -16.25 -8.75
C GLU A 19 -2.12 -15.08 -9.41
N GLU A 20 -3.18 -14.60 -8.76
CA GLU A 20 -3.94 -13.42 -9.16
C GLU A 20 -3.09 -12.15 -9.12
N ILE A 21 -2.37 -11.89 -8.02
CA ILE A 21 -1.44 -10.75 -7.92
C ILE A 21 -0.33 -10.86 -8.96
N PHE A 22 0.26 -12.03 -9.14
CA PHE A 22 1.36 -12.24 -10.08
C PHE A 22 0.93 -12.08 -11.52
N ARG A 23 -0.28 -12.53 -11.87
CA ARG A 23 -0.91 -12.27 -13.17
C ARG A 23 -1.16 -10.78 -13.38
N ASP A 24 -1.72 -10.09 -12.38
CA ASP A 24 -1.98 -8.65 -12.45
C ASP A 24 -0.69 -7.83 -12.63
N PHE A 25 0.40 -8.21 -11.97
CA PHE A 25 1.69 -7.51 -12.04
C PHE A 25 2.69 -8.09 -13.04
N GLY A 26 2.32 -9.13 -13.80
CA GLY A 26 3.15 -9.71 -14.87
C GLY A 26 4.53 -10.14 -14.38
N LEU A 27 4.57 -10.63 -13.14
CA LEU A 27 5.78 -11.12 -12.49
C LEU A 27 6.17 -12.48 -13.09
N SER A 28 7.46 -12.81 -13.11
CA SER A 28 7.92 -14.08 -13.68
C SER A 28 7.42 -15.28 -12.88
N GLU A 29 7.12 -16.38 -13.58
CA GLU A 29 6.71 -17.66 -12.98
C GLU A 29 7.80 -18.18 -12.02
N ASP A 30 9.08 -17.92 -12.31
CA ASP A 30 10.20 -18.26 -11.41
C ASP A 30 10.15 -17.51 -10.08
N PHE A 31 9.73 -16.23 -10.10
CA PHE A 31 9.59 -15.45 -8.87
C PHE A 31 8.38 -15.93 -8.07
N PHE A 32 7.30 -16.33 -8.75
CA PHE A 32 6.10 -16.90 -8.15
C PHE A 32 6.41 -18.20 -7.41
N LEU A 33 7.12 -19.12 -8.09
CA LEU A 33 7.53 -20.39 -7.52
C LEU A 33 8.45 -20.18 -6.31
N LYS A 34 9.42 -19.26 -6.38
CA LYS A 34 10.28 -18.94 -5.23
C LYS A 34 9.49 -18.45 -4.03
N VAL A 35 8.53 -17.55 -4.23
CA VAL A 35 7.70 -17.02 -3.14
C VAL A 35 6.81 -18.11 -2.55
N ILE A 36 6.20 -18.96 -3.37
CA ILE A 36 5.39 -20.09 -2.90
C ILE A 36 6.23 -21.09 -2.11
N ILE A 37 7.43 -21.44 -2.60
CA ILE A 37 8.33 -22.36 -1.91
C ILE A 37 8.72 -21.79 -0.54
N VAL A 38 9.06 -20.50 -0.46
CA VAL A 38 9.37 -19.85 0.82
C VAL A 38 8.17 -19.91 1.76
N CYS A 39 6.96 -19.59 1.29
CA CYS A 39 5.74 -19.69 2.09
C CYS A 39 5.49 -21.14 2.57
N ALA A 40 5.67 -22.13 1.70
CA ALA A 40 5.50 -23.54 2.03
C ALA A 40 6.51 -24.00 3.10
N VAL A 41 7.78 -23.62 2.96
CA VAL A 41 8.83 -23.92 3.95
C VAL A 41 8.53 -23.25 5.29
N LEU A 42 8.05 -22.01 5.29
CA LEU A 42 7.70 -21.26 6.49
C LEU A 42 6.50 -21.89 7.23
N ILE A 43 5.48 -22.32 6.48
CA ILE A 43 4.33 -23.05 7.04
C ILE A 43 4.77 -24.40 7.63
N LEU A 44 5.61 -25.17 6.92
CA LEU A 44 6.14 -26.44 7.42
C LEU A 44 7.02 -26.25 8.67
N PHE A 45 7.82 -25.18 8.72
CA PHE A 45 8.62 -24.83 9.89
C PHE A 45 7.75 -24.48 11.11
N LEU A 46 6.73 -23.64 10.91
CA LEU A 46 5.77 -23.30 11.97
C LEU A 46 5.00 -24.52 12.45
N LEU A 47 4.57 -25.41 11.54
CA LEU A 47 3.94 -26.68 11.90
C LEU A 47 4.89 -27.59 12.68
N LYS A 48 6.17 -27.67 12.34
CA LYS A 48 7.12 -28.52 13.08
C LYS A 48 7.45 -27.99 14.48
N SER A 49 7.57 -26.67 14.63
CA SER A 49 8.14 -26.05 15.83
C SER A 49 7.17 -25.92 17.01
N PHE A 50 5.84 -26.00 16.78
CA PHE A 50 4.84 -25.64 17.80
C PHE A 50 3.97 -26.80 18.34
N PHE A 51 4.22 -28.04 17.90
CA PHE A 51 3.34 -29.18 18.22
C PHE A 51 3.36 -29.68 19.68
N HIS A 52 4.22 -29.16 20.55
CA HIS A 52 4.35 -29.70 21.91
C HIS A 52 3.32 -29.17 22.92
N GLN A 53 2.63 -28.07 22.65
CA GLN A 53 1.63 -27.52 23.59
C GLN A 53 0.42 -26.91 22.86
N PRO A 54 -0.80 -27.14 23.35
CA PRO A 54 -2.04 -26.73 22.68
C PRO A 54 -2.16 -25.21 22.51
N PHE A 55 -1.64 -24.43 23.46
CA PHE A 55 -1.65 -22.96 23.40
C PHE A 55 -0.85 -22.41 22.21
N TYR A 56 0.33 -22.99 21.92
CA TYR A 56 1.17 -22.57 20.81
C TYR A 56 0.59 -22.95 19.45
N ASN A 57 -0.15 -24.06 19.36
CA ASN A 57 -0.86 -24.43 18.15
C ASN A 57 -1.91 -23.36 17.78
N TRP A 58 -2.67 -22.84 18.75
CA TRP A 58 -3.63 -21.75 18.50
C TRP A 58 -2.95 -20.46 18.03
N ILE A 59 -1.84 -20.07 18.66
CA ILE A 59 -1.05 -18.90 18.24
C ILE A 59 -0.51 -19.10 16.81
N SER A 60 0.00 -20.29 16.48
CA SER A 60 0.51 -20.59 15.14
C SER A 60 -0.57 -20.49 14.06
N ILE A 61 -1.79 -20.95 14.35
CA ILE A 61 -2.93 -20.83 13.43
C ILE A 61 -3.28 -19.36 13.20
N VAL A 62 -3.29 -18.54 14.25
CA VAL A 62 -3.55 -17.09 14.14
C VAL A 62 -2.45 -16.39 13.34
N ILE A 63 -1.18 -16.73 13.57
CA ILE A 63 -0.05 -16.17 12.82
C ILE A 63 -0.14 -16.57 11.36
N ILE A 64 -0.41 -17.86 11.06
CA ILE A 64 -0.57 -18.33 9.69
C ILE A 64 -1.72 -17.59 9.03
N TYR A 65 -2.90 -17.51 9.67
CA TYR A 65 -4.05 -16.78 9.12
C TYR A 65 -3.71 -15.31 8.84
N PHE A 66 -3.03 -14.63 9.75
CA PHE A 66 -2.59 -13.25 9.56
C PHE A 66 -1.63 -13.13 8.37
N LEU A 67 -0.66 -14.04 8.26
CA LEU A 67 0.32 -14.04 7.17
C LEU A 67 -0.35 -14.33 5.83
N VAL A 68 -1.30 -15.26 5.77
CA VAL A 68 -2.10 -15.59 4.58
C VAL A 68 -2.94 -14.42 4.11
N TYR A 69 -3.64 -13.75 5.03
CA TYR A 69 -4.59 -12.71 4.66
C TYR A 69 -3.91 -11.35 4.43
N PHE A 70 -2.98 -10.97 5.30
CA PHE A 70 -2.39 -9.64 5.28
C PHE A 70 -1.25 -9.50 4.24
N PHE A 71 -0.49 -10.56 4.00
CA PHE A 71 0.69 -10.48 3.13
C PHE A 71 0.37 -10.23 1.65
N PRO A 72 -0.64 -10.89 1.02
CA PRO A 72 -1.05 -10.58 -0.35
C PRO A 72 -1.55 -9.13 -0.48
N ILE A 73 -2.34 -8.66 0.49
CA ILE A 73 -2.84 -7.28 0.55
C ILE A 73 -1.67 -6.28 0.63
N PHE A 74 -0.69 -6.57 1.48
CA PHE A 74 0.51 -5.75 1.64
C PHE A 74 1.36 -5.71 0.36
N LEU A 75 1.57 -6.85 -0.29
CA LEU A 75 2.29 -6.93 -1.57
C LEU A 75 1.57 -6.16 -2.67
N LYS A 76 0.25 -6.35 -2.83
CA LYS A 76 -0.57 -5.61 -3.78
C LYS A 76 -0.42 -4.10 -3.56
N TRP A 77 -0.55 -3.65 -2.33
CA TRP A 77 -0.37 -2.24 -1.97
C TRP A 77 1.03 -1.71 -2.33
N LYS A 78 2.08 -2.50 -2.06
CA LYS A 78 3.46 -2.12 -2.40
C LYS A 78 3.67 -2.01 -3.91
N PHE A 79 3.23 -3.02 -4.68
CA PHE A 79 3.36 -3.02 -6.14
C PHE A 79 2.53 -1.93 -6.80
N GLU A 80 1.30 -1.70 -6.35
CA GLU A 80 0.45 -0.60 -6.85
C GLU A 80 1.11 0.77 -6.64
N LYS A 81 1.72 0.98 -5.47
CA LYS A 81 2.44 2.20 -5.18
C LYS A 81 3.65 2.36 -6.09
N GLU A 82 4.45 1.30 -6.23
CA GLU A 82 5.65 1.32 -7.06
C GLU A 82 5.31 1.55 -8.54
N ILE A 83 4.27 0.89 -9.08
CA ILE A 83 3.77 1.18 -10.43
C ILE A 83 3.31 2.62 -10.56
N LYS A 84 2.62 3.18 -9.58
CA LYS A 84 2.14 4.56 -9.64
C LYS A 84 3.31 5.56 -9.78
N ASP A 85 4.35 5.36 -8.99
CA ASP A 85 5.54 6.22 -9.02
C ASP A 85 6.26 6.10 -10.37
N GLU A 86 6.45 4.87 -10.87
CA GLU A 86 7.09 4.61 -12.17
C GLU A 86 6.24 5.10 -13.35
N PHE A 87 4.92 5.05 -13.24
CA PHE A 87 4.02 5.54 -14.29
C PHE A 87 4.11 7.05 -14.46
N ILE A 88 4.37 7.81 -13.40
CA ILE A 88 4.61 9.26 -13.50
C ILE A 88 5.91 9.54 -14.27
N ILE A 89 6.97 8.77 -13.99
CA ILE A 89 8.25 8.86 -14.73
C ILE A 89 8.04 8.49 -16.20
N PHE A 90 7.24 7.45 -16.47
CA PHE A 90 6.85 7.07 -17.82
C PHE A 90 6.13 8.23 -18.55
N LEU A 91 5.14 8.87 -17.91
CA LEU A 91 4.44 10.01 -18.49
C LEU A 91 5.37 11.21 -18.75
N ASP A 92 6.35 11.46 -17.87
CA ASP A 92 7.35 12.51 -18.08
C ASP A 92 8.16 12.25 -19.37
N LYS A 93 8.59 11.00 -19.60
CA LYS A 93 9.32 10.61 -20.81
C LYS A 93 8.44 10.66 -22.05
N VAL A 94 7.19 10.21 -21.96
CA VAL A 94 6.21 10.31 -23.06
C VAL A 94 5.97 11.76 -23.44
N TYR A 95 5.82 12.65 -22.46
CA TYR A 95 5.64 14.08 -22.68
C TYR A 95 6.84 14.69 -23.43
N LEU A 96 8.07 14.37 -23.01
CA LEU A 96 9.29 14.84 -23.70
C LEU A 96 9.38 14.32 -25.15
N ASN A 97 9.08 13.05 -25.37
CA ASN A 97 9.07 12.47 -26.73
C ASN A 97 7.98 13.11 -27.60
N LEU A 98 6.78 13.37 -27.05
CA LEU A 98 5.72 14.10 -27.76
C LEU A 98 6.13 15.53 -28.12
N GLN A 99 6.84 16.23 -27.24
CA GLN A 99 7.39 17.56 -27.53
C GLN A 99 8.39 17.55 -28.70
N SER A 100 9.14 16.46 -28.85
CA SER A 100 10.03 16.26 -30.01
C SER A 100 9.31 15.90 -31.32
N GLY A 101 7.97 15.91 -31.33
CA GLY A 101 7.16 15.62 -32.52
C GLY A 101 6.89 14.13 -32.78
N MET A 102 7.30 13.23 -31.88
CA MET A 102 7.01 11.80 -32.03
C MET A 102 5.53 11.51 -31.81
N PRO A 103 4.91 10.59 -32.59
CA PRO A 103 3.53 10.20 -32.38
C PRO A 103 3.36 9.42 -31.07
N LEU A 104 2.19 9.55 -30.42
CA LEU A 104 1.91 9.00 -29.08
C LEU A 104 2.32 7.53 -28.90
N LYS A 105 2.00 6.67 -29.87
CA LYS A 105 2.35 5.24 -29.86
C LYS A 105 3.86 5.00 -29.83
N ALA A 106 4.62 5.72 -30.67
CA ALA A 106 6.07 5.62 -30.70
C ALA A 106 6.69 6.20 -29.42
N SER A 107 6.19 7.33 -28.94
CA SER A 107 6.62 7.97 -27.68
C SER A 107 6.44 7.05 -26.48
N MET A 108 5.31 6.35 -26.38
CA MET A 108 5.02 5.37 -25.34
C MET A 108 5.90 4.12 -25.45
N ALA A 109 6.07 3.58 -26.67
CA ALA A 109 6.93 2.42 -26.88
C ALA A 109 8.37 2.72 -26.47
N LYS A 110 8.93 3.84 -26.93
CA LYS A 110 10.28 4.30 -26.57
C LYS A 110 10.43 4.53 -25.07
N ALA A 111 9.48 5.21 -24.43
CA ALA A 111 9.51 5.43 -22.99
C ALA A 111 9.45 4.12 -22.20
N SER A 112 8.71 3.11 -22.69
CA SER A 112 8.61 1.80 -22.04
C SER A 112 9.92 1.02 -22.08
N ASP A 113 10.75 1.22 -23.10
CA ASP A 113 11.98 0.43 -23.28
C ASP A 113 13.07 0.76 -22.26
N GLU A 114 13.02 1.95 -21.66
CA GLU A 114 13.93 2.38 -20.61
C GLU A 114 13.66 1.76 -19.23
N PHE A 115 12.51 1.09 -19.06
CA PHE A 115 12.20 0.34 -17.84
C PHE A 115 12.70 -1.10 -17.97
N ASN A 116 12.99 -1.75 -16.84
CA ASN A 116 13.47 -3.12 -16.78
C ASN A 116 12.54 -4.02 -15.94
N GLY A 117 12.55 -5.32 -16.25
CA GLY A 117 11.83 -6.35 -15.50
C GLY A 117 10.30 -6.25 -15.60
N TRP A 118 9.61 -6.59 -14.51
CA TRP A 118 8.14 -6.65 -14.46
C TRP A 118 7.46 -5.31 -14.75
N LYS A 119 8.09 -4.19 -14.37
CA LYS A 119 7.59 -2.82 -14.64
C LYS A 119 7.46 -2.55 -16.13
N LYS A 120 8.47 -2.96 -16.90
CA LYS A 120 8.46 -2.86 -18.37
C LYS A 120 7.30 -3.63 -18.96
N ASN A 121 7.13 -4.88 -18.53
CA ASN A 121 6.06 -5.76 -19.01
C ASN A 121 4.69 -5.15 -18.73
N GLN A 122 4.50 -4.60 -17.52
CA GLN A 122 3.26 -3.95 -17.13
C GLN A 122 2.95 -2.71 -17.96
N ILE A 123 3.93 -1.81 -18.15
CA ILE A 123 3.75 -0.63 -19.01
C ILE A 123 3.46 -1.04 -20.46
N LYS A 124 4.20 -2.02 -21.01
CA LYS A 124 3.95 -2.54 -22.36
C LYS A 124 2.57 -3.15 -22.51
N TYR A 125 2.10 -3.83 -21.48
CA TYR A 125 0.76 -4.42 -21.47
C TYR A 125 -0.33 -3.34 -21.44
N ILE A 126 -0.17 -2.28 -20.63
CA ILE A 126 -1.05 -1.11 -20.66
C ILE A 126 -1.05 -0.49 -22.07
N ILE A 127 0.12 -0.22 -22.65
CA ILE A 127 0.25 0.34 -24.01
C ILE A 127 -0.50 -0.51 -25.03
N THR A 128 -0.25 -1.83 -25.00
CA THR A 128 -0.88 -2.77 -25.92
C THR A 128 -2.40 -2.77 -25.76
N SER A 129 -2.89 -2.78 -24.53
CA SER A 129 -4.34 -2.73 -24.24
C SER A 129 -4.99 -1.42 -24.71
N VAL A 130 -4.28 -0.29 -24.65
CA VAL A 130 -4.75 1.01 -25.13
C VAL A 130 -4.91 1.00 -26.65
N PHE A 131 -3.92 0.48 -27.39
CA PHE A 131 -3.92 0.49 -28.85
C PHE A 131 -4.73 -0.64 -29.49
N LEU A 132 -4.89 -1.79 -28.82
CA LEU A 132 -5.74 -2.89 -29.28
C LEU A 132 -7.22 -2.70 -28.93
N GLY A 133 -7.57 -1.66 -28.16
CA GLY A 133 -8.95 -1.39 -27.77
C GLY A 133 -9.58 -2.46 -26.88
N GLN A 134 -8.77 -3.32 -26.24
CA GLN A 134 -9.27 -4.37 -25.36
C GLN A 134 -9.81 -3.77 -24.07
N GLU A 135 -11.06 -4.12 -23.72
CA GLU A 135 -11.70 -3.59 -22.52
C GLU A 135 -11.11 -4.18 -21.22
N ASN A 136 -11.20 -3.34 -20.18
CA ASN A 136 -10.67 -3.38 -18.81
C ASN A 136 -10.70 -4.70 -18.00
N LYS A 137 -11.21 -5.82 -18.51
CA LYS A 137 -11.45 -7.03 -17.71
C LYS A 137 -10.18 -7.79 -17.31
N GLN A 138 -9.04 -7.50 -17.92
CA GLN A 138 -7.79 -8.20 -17.62
C GLN A 138 -6.99 -7.61 -16.46
N PHE A 139 -7.20 -6.35 -16.09
CA PHE A 139 -6.54 -5.74 -14.93
C PHE A 139 -7.50 -5.80 -13.75
N GLN A 140 -7.14 -6.41 -12.63
CA GLN A 140 -7.99 -6.32 -11.43
C GLN A 140 -7.63 -5.12 -10.54
N SER A 141 -6.39 -4.63 -10.59
CA SER A 141 -6.02 -3.38 -9.93
C SER A 141 -6.80 -2.18 -10.50
N LYS A 142 -7.52 -1.49 -9.62
CA LYS A 142 -8.26 -0.27 -9.95
C LYS A 142 -7.36 0.84 -10.47
N ILE A 143 -6.09 0.87 -10.06
CA ILE A 143 -5.12 1.88 -10.47
C ILE A 143 -4.67 1.64 -11.91
N LEU A 144 -4.34 0.40 -12.27
CA LEU A 144 -3.98 0.02 -13.63
C LEU A 144 -5.13 0.27 -14.61
N GLN A 145 -6.36 -0.12 -14.22
CA GLN A 145 -7.56 0.20 -15.00
C GLN A 145 -7.74 1.72 -15.20
N LYS A 146 -7.50 2.52 -14.14
CA LYS A 146 -7.58 3.99 -14.25
C LYS A 146 -6.56 4.52 -15.26
N PHE A 147 -5.31 4.06 -15.21
CA PHE A 147 -4.27 4.47 -16.15
C PHE A 147 -4.60 4.09 -17.59
N GLN A 148 -5.04 2.85 -17.82
CA GLN A 148 -5.48 2.37 -19.12
C GLN A 148 -6.65 3.20 -19.69
N LYS A 149 -7.67 3.46 -18.87
CA LYS A 149 -8.82 4.28 -19.25
C LYS A 149 -8.43 5.70 -19.63
N GLU A 150 -7.60 6.36 -18.82
CA GLU A 150 -7.16 7.73 -19.09
C GLU A 150 -6.29 7.78 -20.37
N LEU A 151 -5.34 6.85 -20.55
CA LEU A 151 -4.55 6.79 -21.77
C LEU A 151 -5.40 6.48 -23.02
N SER A 152 -6.38 5.60 -22.91
CA SER A 152 -7.30 5.29 -24.01
C SER A 152 -8.18 6.47 -24.39
N LYS A 153 -8.64 7.28 -23.42
CA LYS A 153 -9.35 8.54 -23.71
C LYS A 153 -8.47 9.51 -24.49
N ILE A 154 -7.20 9.65 -24.09
CA ILE A 154 -6.24 10.54 -24.75
C ILE A 154 -6.01 10.10 -26.20
N GLU A 155 -5.78 8.80 -26.39
CA GLU A 155 -5.56 8.20 -27.72
C GLU A 155 -6.77 8.39 -28.65
N LYS A 156 -7.99 8.12 -28.16
CA LYS A 156 -9.23 8.29 -28.92
C LYS A 156 -9.54 9.73 -29.28
N SER A 157 -9.20 10.68 -28.40
CA SER A 157 -9.54 12.09 -28.62
C SER A 157 -8.71 12.72 -29.75
N LYS A 158 -7.49 12.24 -30.00
CA LYS A 158 -6.51 12.69 -31.02
C LYS A 158 -6.21 14.21 -31.06
N ILE A 159 -6.85 15.01 -30.22
CA ILE A 159 -6.77 16.46 -30.16
C ILE A 159 -5.99 16.84 -28.90
N LYS A 160 -5.03 17.75 -29.02
CA LYS A 160 -4.27 18.30 -27.88
C LYS A 160 -3.68 17.21 -26.96
N THR A 161 -3.22 16.11 -27.55
CA THR A 161 -2.66 14.94 -26.82
C THR A 161 -1.55 15.34 -25.85
N LEU A 162 -0.71 16.30 -26.24
CA LEU A 162 0.35 16.85 -25.40
C LEU A 162 -0.20 17.57 -24.15
N GLU A 163 -1.23 18.39 -24.28
CA GLU A 163 -1.87 19.08 -23.15
C GLU A 163 -2.56 18.08 -22.21
N GLN A 164 -3.21 17.05 -22.77
CA GLN A 164 -3.89 16.03 -21.98
C GLN A 164 -2.91 15.15 -21.19
N ILE A 165 -1.78 14.76 -21.80
CA ILE A 165 -0.71 14.03 -21.10
C ILE A 165 -0.10 14.89 -20.00
N LYS A 166 0.12 16.19 -20.26
CA LYS A 166 0.59 17.14 -19.24
C LYS A 166 -0.38 17.23 -18.07
N SER A 167 -1.68 17.39 -18.35
CA SER A 167 -2.74 17.45 -17.33
C SER A 167 -2.81 16.17 -16.48
N LEU A 168 -2.76 15.00 -17.14
CA LEU A 168 -2.74 13.70 -16.43
C LEU A 168 -1.54 13.58 -15.50
N ARG A 169 -0.35 13.95 -15.99
CA ARG A 169 0.89 13.98 -15.21
C ARG A 169 0.77 14.90 -13.99
N GLU A 170 0.30 16.13 -14.18
CA GLU A 170 0.13 17.12 -13.10
C GLU A 170 -0.87 16.63 -12.06
N CYS A 171 -1.99 16.06 -12.50
CA CYS A 171 -2.98 15.46 -11.60
C CYS A 171 -2.38 14.35 -10.74
N LEU A 172 -1.61 13.43 -11.33
CA LEU A 172 -0.97 12.34 -10.57
C LEU A 172 0.10 12.85 -9.60
N LYS A 173 0.93 13.83 -10.01
CA LYS A 173 1.92 14.47 -9.14
C LYS A 173 1.25 15.21 -7.98
N MET A 174 0.18 15.93 -8.23
CA MET A 174 -0.60 16.63 -7.20
C MET A 174 -1.20 15.63 -6.20
N GLU A 175 -1.79 14.53 -6.68
CA GLU A 175 -2.34 13.49 -5.82
C GLU A 175 -1.26 12.85 -4.92
N GLN A 176 -0.07 12.62 -5.47
CA GLN A 176 1.07 12.13 -4.71
C GLN A 176 1.53 13.14 -3.64
N ASN A 177 1.68 14.41 -4.01
CA ASN A 177 2.07 15.47 -3.09
C ASN A 177 1.08 15.65 -1.94
N ILE A 178 -0.23 15.61 -2.23
CA ILE A 178 -1.28 15.66 -1.19
C ILE A 178 -1.15 14.47 -0.24
N ARG A 179 -0.94 13.26 -0.75
CA ARG A 179 -0.73 12.06 0.09
C ARG A 179 0.52 12.19 0.96
N HIS A 180 1.64 12.70 0.41
CA HIS A 180 2.87 12.91 1.18
C HIS A 180 2.67 13.95 2.29
N ARG A 181 2.06 15.10 1.98
CA ARG A 181 1.77 16.14 2.97
C ARG A 181 0.81 15.64 4.05
N SER A 182 -0.21 14.87 3.67
CA SER A 182 -1.12 14.19 4.61
C SER A 182 -0.36 13.26 5.56
N ARG A 183 0.56 12.46 5.01
CA ARG A 183 1.37 11.53 5.79
C ARG A 183 2.32 12.26 6.75
N GLN A 184 2.93 13.35 6.31
CA GLN A 184 3.81 14.16 7.15
C GLN A 184 3.03 14.78 8.31
N VAL A 185 1.86 15.36 8.06
CA VAL A 185 1.05 15.96 9.12
C VAL A 185 0.54 14.90 10.10
N THR A 186 0.08 13.75 9.62
CA THR A 186 -0.32 12.64 10.53
C THR A 186 0.86 12.09 11.33
N MET A 187 2.07 12.07 10.76
CA MET A 187 3.28 11.70 11.48
C MET A 187 3.66 12.74 12.54
N ASN A 188 3.58 14.02 12.22
CA ASN A 188 3.84 15.10 13.17
C ASN A 188 2.84 15.07 14.33
N LEU A 189 1.55 14.86 14.05
CA LEU A 189 0.52 14.68 15.10
C LEU A 189 0.85 13.49 16.01
N LYS A 190 1.28 12.35 15.44
CA LYS A 190 1.69 11.18 16.23
C LYS A 190 2.88 11.50 17.13
N ILE A 191 3.90 12.16 16.60
CA ILE A 191 5.09 12.55 17.37
C ILE A 191 4.69 13.49 18.50
N GLN A 192 3.86 14.49 18.21
CA GLN A 192 3.37 15.43 19.21
C GLN A 192 2.58 14.73 20.32
N SER A 193 1.69 13.80 19.98
CA SER A 193 0.96 13.00 20.97
C SER A 193 1.89 12.16 21.85
N VAL A 194 2.96 11.59 21.29
CA VAL A 194 3.98 10.86 22.06
C VAL A 194 4.71 11.79 23.02
N VAL A 195 5.16 12.95 22.55
CA VAL A 195 5.84 13.95 23.39
C VAL A 195 4.93 14.41 24.54
N MET A 196 3.66 14.73 24.25
CA MET A 196 2.68 15.11 25.28
C MET A 196 2.44 13.99 26.30
N THR A 197 2.46 12.74 25.87
CA THR A 197 2.33 11.58 26.76
C THR A 197 3.52 11.47 27.70
N ILE A 198 4.75 11.61 27.19
CA ILE A 198 5.96 11.59 28.01
C ILE A 198 5.94 12.75 29.03
N MET A 199 5.60 13.97 28.59
CA MET A 199 5.49 15.12 29.48
C MET A 199 4.45 14.92 30.58
N TYR A 200 3.28 14.38 30.24
CA TYR A 200 2.24 14.07 31.23
C TYR A 200 2.74 13.10 32.30
N PHE A 201 3.40 12.01 31.91
CA PHE A 201 3.96 11.05 32.86
C PHE A 201 5.03 11.67 33.76
N LEU A 202 5.92 12.50 33.23
CA LEU A 202 6.95 13.19 34.03
C LEU A 202 6.31 14.10 35.09
N ILE A 203 5.29 14.87 34.73
CA ILE A 203 4.55 15.72 35.66
C ILE A 203 3.82 14.87 36.71
N ALA A 204 3.18 13.78 36.30
CA ALA A 204 2.48 12.88 37.20
C ALA A 204 3.42 12.23 38.23
N ILE A 205 4.62 11.81 37.81
CA ILE A 205 5.66 11.28 38.70
C ILE A 205 6.14 12.36 39.67
N PHE A 206 6.40 13.57 39.17
CA PHE A 206 6.83 14.70 40.00
C PHE A 206 5.81 15.04 41.09
N ILE A 207 4.53 15.17 40.72
CA ILE A 207 3.43 15.42 41.67
C ILE A 207 3.31 14.29 42.68
N SER A 208 3.47 13.04 42.24
CA SER A 208 3.44 11.86 43.12
C SER A 208 4.61 11.79 44.09
N SER A 209 5.77 12.33 43.72
CA SER A 209 6.96 12.37 44.57
C SER A 209 6.94 13.50 45.59
N GLN A 210 6.26 14.63 45.30
CA GLN A 210 6.31 15.84 46.12
C GLN A 210 5.09 16.02 47.04
N PHE A 211 3.94 15.40 46.72
CA PHE A 211 2.70 15.60 47.47
C PHE A 211 2.20 14.31 48.12
N GLU A 212 1.69 14.39 49.36
CA GLU A 212 1.08 13.26 50.06
C GLU A 212 -0.22 12.81 49.35
N MET A 213 -0.11 11.70 48.60
CA MET A 213 -1.12 11.13 47.70
C MET A 213 -2.43 10.64 48.35
N LYS A 214 -2.64 10.85 49.66
CA LYS A 214 -3.78 10.24 50.37
C LYS A 214 -5.14 10.84 49.97
N ASN A 215 -5.21 12.15 49.69
CA ASN A 215 -6.45 12.85 49.29
C ASN A 215 -6.50 13.29 47.82
N SER A 216 -5.41 13.16 47.05
CA SER A 216 -5.31 13.68 45.67
C SER A 216 -5.49 12.63 44.57
N LYS A 217 -5.77 11.36 44.91
CA LYS A 217 -5.97 10.27 43.93
C LYS A 217 -7.09 10.57 42.94
N LEU A 218 -8.18 11.19 43.40
CA LEU A 218 -9.31 11.54 42.55
C LEU A 218 -8.93 12.61 41.53
N ILE A 219 -8.11 13.59 41.92
CA ILE A 219 -7.63 14.65 41.02
C ILE A 219 -6.72 14.06 39.93
N LEU A 220 -5.81 13.15 40.29
CA LEU A 220 -4.97 12.44 39.32
C LEU A 220 -5.79 11.60 38.34
N PHE A 221 -6.80 10.88 38.84
CA PHE A 221 -7.67 10.06 38.00
C PHE A 221 -8.48 10.92 37.02
N VAL A 222 -9.06 12.04 37.47
CA VAL A 222 -9.76 12.98 36.60
C VAL A 222 -8.81 13.58 35.56
N SER A 223 -7.60 13.97 35.97
CA SER A 223 -6.56 14.46 35.05
C SER A 223 -6.20 13.43 33.98
N PHE A 224 -6.07 12.16 34.35
CA PHE A 224 -5.78 11.07 33.43
C PHE A 224 -6.92 10.87 32.42
N LEU A 225 -8.18 10.91 32.87
CA LEU A 225 -9.34 10.81 31.98
C LEU A 225 -9.40 11.97 30.98
N PHE A 226 -9.12 13.20 31.44
CA PHE A 226 -9.02 14.36 30.55
C PHE A 226 -7.90 14.21 29.52
N PHE A 227 -6.73 13.74 29.95
CA PHE A 227 -5.59 13.48 29.06
C PHE A 227 -5.91 12.39 28.02
N ALA A 228 -6.49 11.26 28.44
CA ALA A 228 -6.89 10.18 27.54
C ALA A 228 -7.94 10.65 26.52
N THR A 229 -8.92 11.44 26.96
CA THR A 229 -9.93 12.03 26.07
C THR A 229 -9.28 12.99 25.06
N GLY A 230 -8.34 13.83 25.49
CA GLY A 230 -7.58 14.73 24.62
C GLY A 230 -6.75 14.00 23.57
N LEU A 231 -6.11 12.88 23.94
CA LEU A 231 -5.40 12.02 23.00
C LEU A 231 -6.35 11.43 21.95
N VAL A 232 -7.48 10.86 22.38
CA VAL A 232 -8.49 10.28 21.49
C VAL A 232 -9.01 11.34 20.50
N LEU A 233 -9.34 12.53 20.98
CA LEU A 233 -9.79 13.65 20.13
C LEU A 233 -8.73 14.04 19.09
N THR A 234 -7.46 14.11 19.50
CA THR A 234 -6.36 14.44 18.60
C THR A 234 -6.22 13.39 17.48
N PHE A 235 -6.40 12.10 17.80
CA PHE A 235 -6.39 11.05 16.79
C PHE A 235 -7.64 11.05 15.89
N LEU A 236 -8.81 11.39 16.42
CA LEU A 236 -10.04 11.51 15.63
C LEU A 236 -9.96 12.69 14.64
N ILE A 237 -9.51 13.86 15.12
CA ILE A 237 -9.29 15.04 14.27
C ILE A 237 -8.20 14.76 13.24
N GLY A 238 -7.10 14.11 13.66
CA GLY A 238 -6.01 13.71 12.75
C GLY A 238 -6.46 12.74 11.65
N LYS A 239 -7.39 11.83 11.92
CA LYS A 239 -7.99 10.94 10.90
C LYS A 239 -8.95 11.69 9.95
N GLY A 240 -9.60 12.74 10.44
CA GLY A 240 -10.60 13.51 9.70
C GLY A 240 -10.03 14.56 8.74
N MET A 241 -8.73 14.88 8.82
CA MET A 241 -8.09 15.89 7.96
C MET A 241 -8.04 15.43 6.49
N LYS A 242 -9.09 15.74 5.72
CA LYS A 242 -9.07 15.71 4.26
C LYS A 242 -8.52 17.04 3.77
N TRP A 243 -7.40 17.01 3.05
CA TRP A 243 -6.85 18.21 2.42
C TRP A 243 -7.80 18.64 1.30
N LYS A 244 -8.43 19.80 1.47
CA LYS A 244 -9.16 20.46 0.39
C LYS A 244 -8.14 21.08 -0.55
N THR A 245 -8.23 20.69 -1.81
CA THR A 245 -7.59 21.36 -2.95
C THR A 245 -8.29 22.66 -3.26
#